data_AF-A0A959ZRA1-F1
#
_entry.id   AF-A0A959ZRA1-F1
#
_cell.length_a   1.000
_cell.length_b   1.000
_cell.length_c   1.000
_cell.angle_alpha   90.00
_cell.angle_beta   90.00
_cell.angle_gamma   90.00
#
_symmetry.space_group_name_H-M   'P 1'
#
loop_
_entity.id
_entity.type
_entity.pdbx_description
1 polymer ?
#
loop_
_entity_poly.entity_id
_entity_poly.type
_entity_poly.pdbx_seq_one_letter_code
_entity_poly.pdbx_strand_id
1 'polypeptide(L)'
;MLIAGKNATWRKMLLVSTCLLAFFGISGAAAQAADPYTVESDIAFGPANDQPGSNLLDIYVPTAESEKPRPVFVWIHGGGWFTGDKVSSTMPFKAKTLVNAGFIFVSVNYRLSPELSGPLALSKNRLRFPTHYLDAARALGWVSKNIGKYGGDKSEMLIGGDSAGGQISTLLATKPAYLKARGMSTRQIKGIFSLDSVGFDVNRMMTPAYRRINAGFQKMMFNAFGTPAEEKRKPYWSSASPIRFADRSDPPIYFVVPTTSPDRWVDAKKMSAKLGQRLGLVSHRVRTEHAGVVPLLGNPAGDMGVTRPLMRFARAAINRIGSVPVIRGDRIVPATGPARRGTVRLQISAKPAARLIMCRIDNQKPTLCPRSWKLETGLHKLQVATFDSTGRATTAVTVNLRVTR
;
A
#
# COMPACT_ATOMS: atom_id res chain seq x y z
N MET A 1 84.72 -3.99 74.60
CA MET A 1 84.86 -5.37 75.09
C MET A 1 84.20 -6.28 74.06
N LEU A 2 85.01 -7.13 73.40
CA LEU A 2 84.67 -8.25 72.49
C LEU A 2 84.11 -7.90 71.08
N ILE A 3 84.99 -7.77 70.06
CA ILE A 3 85.35 -8.75 68.98
C ILE A 3 84.29 -8.81 67.86
N ALA A 4 84.51 -8.17 66.70
CA ALA A 4 84.97 -8.74 65.40
C ALA A 4 84.16 -9.99 64.93
N GLY A 5 83.73 -10.19 63.70
CA GLY A 5 83.90 -9.56 62.39
C GLY A 5 83.40 -10.55 61.31
N LYS A 6 83.42 -10.10 60.06
CA LYS A 6 83.43 -10.88 58.79
C LYS A 6 82.14 -11.54 58.28
N ASN A 7 81.61 -10.90 57.24
CA ASN A 7 81.48 -11.37 55.86
C ASN A 7 80.65 -12.62 55.50
N ALA A 8 79.76 -12.36 54.51
CA ALA A 8 79.48 -13.18 53.33
C ALA A 8 78.61 -14.44 53.55
N THR A 9 77.60 -14.81 52.75
CA THR A 9 77.19 -14.39 51.41
C THR A 9 75.97 -15.23 50.93
N TRP A 10 75.28 -14.71 49.89
CA TRP A 10 74.57 -15.38 48.76
C TRP A 10 73.13 -15.95 48.88
N ARG A 11 72.24 -15.36 48.04
CA ARG A 11 71.21 -15.98 47.15
C ARG A 11 69.94 -16.56 47.85
N LYS A 12 68.70 -16.15 47.55
CA LYS A 12 68.00 -16.12 46.24
C LYS A 12 66.59 -15.43 46.32
N MET A 13 66.24 -14.71 45.25
CA MET A 13 64.94 -14.63 44.51
C MET A 13 63.63 -14.13 45.15
N LEU A 14 63.26 -12.92 44.72
CA LEU A 14 62.05 -12.51 43.96
C LEU A 14 60.65 -12.84 44.52
N LEU A 15 59.89 -11.77 44.82
CA LEU A 15 58.43 -11.72 44.66
C LEU A 15 57.96 -10.32 44.22
N VAL A 16 57.64 -10.27 42.93
CA VAL A 16 56.66 -9.49 42.15
C VAL A 16 55.92 -8.34 42.87
N SER A 17 56.10 -7.13 42.33
CA SER A 17 55.34 -5.92 42.69
C SER A 17 54.15 -5.75 41.74
N THR A 18 52.94 -5.64 42.29
CA THR A 18 51.66 -5.48 41.59
C THR A 18 51.45 -4.03 41.15
N CYS A 19 51.54 -3.77 39.84
CA CYS A 19 51.08 -2.53 39.21
C CYS A 19 49.54 -2.54 39.07
N LEU A 20 48.86 -1.63 39.78
CA LEU A 20 47.45 -1.30 39.56
C LEU A 20 47.32 -0.40 38.33
N LEU A 21 46.93 -0.97 37.19
CA LEU A 21 46.50 -0.24 36.00
C LEU A 21 45.02 0.15 36.16
N ALA A 22 44.77 1.45 36.31
CA ALA A 22 43.43 2.01 36.22
C ALA A 22 42.95 1.99 34.76
N PHE A 23 42.06 1.06 34.43
CA PHE A 23 41.30 1.05 33.19
C PHE A 23 40.24 2.17 33.24
N PHE A 24 40.49 3.30 32.58
CA PHE A 24 39.42 4.21 32.19
C PHE A 24 38.59 3.55 31.09
N GLY A 25 37.47 2.94 31.48
CA GLY A 25 36.47 2.46 30.55
C GLY A 25 35.84 3.64 29.83
N ILE A 26 36.20 3.86 28.57
CA ILE A 26 35.40 4.67 27.65
C ILE A 26 34.16 3.84 27.32
N SER A 27 33.11 4.02 28.12
CA SER A 27 31.76 3.58 27.75
C SER A 27 31.30 4.46 26.59
N GLY A 28 31.56 3.99 25.37
CA GLY A 28 30.89 4.50 24.18
C GLY A 28 29.40 4.23 24.31
N ALA A 29 28.64 5.19 24.82
CA ALA A 29 27.21 5.21 24.65
C ALA A 29 26.96 5.26 23.14
N ALA A 30 26.54 4.14 22.56
CA ALA A 30 26.02 4.15 21.21
C ALA A 30 24.88 5.17 21.19
N ALA A 31 25.07 6.30 20.52
CA ALA A 31 24.02 7.28 20.33
C ALA A 31 22.84 6.55 19.67
N GLN A 32 21.77 6.32 20.44
CA GLN A 32 20.51 5.85 19.91
C GLN A 32 20.12 6.85 18.82
N ALA A 33 20.12 6.42 17.55
CA ALA A 33 19.74 7.29 16.46
C ALA A 33 18.36 7.86 16.78
N ALA A 34 18.25 9.19 16.78
CA ALA A 34 17.00 9.87 17.08
C ALA A 34 15.88 9.33 16.18
N ASP A 35 14.66 9.22 16.74
CA ASP A 35 13.53 8.74 15.97
C ASP A 35 13.30 9.65 14.74
N PRO A 36 12.94 9.07 13.58
CA PRO A 36 12.82 9.83 12.34
C PRO A 36 11.58 10.73 12.31
N TYR A 37 10.75 10.70 13.36
CA TYR A 37 9.54 11.50 13.50
C TYR A 37 9.25 11.84 14.97
N THR A 38 8.43 12.87 15.16
CA THR A 38 7.67 13.12 16.40
C THR A 38 6.22 12.67 16.20
N VAL A 39 5.50 12.44 17.30
CA VAL A 39 4.09 12.04 17.27
C VAL A 39 3.24 13.04 18.05
N GLU A 40 2.22 13.59 17.40
CA GLU A 40 1.12 14.27 18.09
C GLU A 40 -0.07 13.32 18.13
N SER A 41 -0.46 12.92 19.33
CA SER A 41 -1.46 11.88 19.56
C SER A 41 -2.82 12.43 19.95
N ASP A 42 -3.85 11.62 19.75
CA ASP A 42 -5.21 11.82 20.27
C ASP A 42 -5.85 13.14 19.82
N ILE A 43 -5.56 13.52 18.57
CA ILE A 43 -6.13 14.72 17.97
C ILE A 43 -7.58 14.42 17.56
N ALA A 44 -8.53 15.17 18.15
CA ALA A 44 -9.93 15.05 17.81
C ALA A 44 -10.24 15.61 16.42
N PHE A 45 -10.79 14.78 15.53
CA PHE A 45 -11.24 15.21 14.19
C PHE A 45 -12.76 15.44 14.09
N GLY A 46 -13.49 15.14 15.17
CA GLY A 46 -14.94 15.24 15.22
C GLY A 46 -15.45 15.35 16.66
N PRO A 47 -16.76 15.57 16.83
CA PRO A 47 -17.34 15.70 18.16
C PRO A 47 -17.21 14.40 18.96
N ALA A 48 -17.23 14.53 20.29
CA ALA A 48 -17.41 13.39 21.18
C ALA A 48 -18.70 12.62 20.83
N ASN A 49 -18.69 11.31 21.09
CA ASN A 49 -19.80 10.42 20.79
C ASN A 49 -19.86 9.28 21.83
N ASP A 50 -20.80 8.36 21.63
CA ASP A 50 -21.07 7.19 22.48
C ASP A 50 -19.95 6.14 22.49
N GLN A 51 -18.93 6.29 21.65
CA GLN A 51 -17.67 5.54 21.68
C GLN A 51 -16.48 6.51 21.88
N PRO A 52 -16.10 6.82 23.13
CA PRO A 52 -14.93 7.63 23.43
C PRO A 52 -13.68 7.13 22.68
N GLY A 53 -12.86 8.03 22.15
CA GLY A 53 -11.64 7.68 21.42
C GLY A 53 -11.83 7.33 19.93
N SER A 54 -13.06 7.14 19.46
CA SER A 54 -13.33 6.74 18.07
C SER A 54 -13.13 7.85 17.03
N ASN A 55 -13.17 9.13 17.46
CA ASN A 55 -12.95 10.30 16.59
C ASN A 55 -11.56 10.92 16.79
N LEU A 56 -10.54 10.09 17.01
CA LEU A 56 -9.16 10.50 17.23
C LEU A 56 -8.23 10.07 16.10
N LEU A 57 -7.16 10.81 15.89
CA LEU A 57 -6.05 10.46 15.00
C LEU A 57 -4.71 10.84 15.62
N ASP A 58 -3.66 10.18 15.14
CA ASP A 58 -2.26 10.48 15.47
C ASP A 58 -1.53 10.92 14.20
N ILE A 59 -0.64 11.91 14.35
CA ILE A 59 0.18 12.43 13.25
C ILE A 59 1.64 12.22 13.60
N TYR A 60 2.32 11.54 12.68
CA TYR A 60 3.74 11.24 12.74
C TYR A 60 4.46 12.19 11.78
N VAL A 61 5.13 13.19 12.35
CA VAL A 61 5.76 14.29 11.62
C VAL A 61 7.26 14.03 11.49
N PRO A 62 7.82 13.94 10.27
CA PRO A 62 9.26 13.76 10.09
C PRO A 62 10.07 14.83 10.84
N THR A 63 11.12 14.40 11.56
CA THR A 63 12.05 15.32 12.26
C THR A 63 12.96 16.07 11.30
N ALA A 64 13.23 15.50 10.12
CA ALA A 64 13.96 16.16 9.07
C ALA A 64 13.15 17.33 8.49
N GLU A 65 13.75 18.51 8.44
CA GLU A 65 13.16 19.68 7.80
C GLU A 65 12.92 19.44 6.29
N SER A 66 12.00 20.23 5.72
CA SER A 66 11.65 20.18 4.30
C SER A 66 11.35 21.57 3.80
N GLU A 67 11.97 21.96 2.69
CA GLU A 67 11.65 23.21 1.99
C GLU A 67 10.28 23.16 1.29
N LYS A 68 9.74 21.96 1.05
CA LYS A 68 8.47 21.75 0.36
C LYS A 68 7.47 20.98 1.23
N PRO A 69 6.16 21.26 1.11
CA PRO A 69 5.13 20.43 1.70
C PRO A 69 5.30 18.96 1.31
N ARG A 70 5.20 18.07 2.29
CA ARG A 70 5.40 16.62 2.14
C ARG A 70 4.09 15.94 1.75
N PRO A 71 4.10 14.91 0.88
CA PRO A 71 2.90 14.12 0.63
C PRO A 71 2.42 13.45 1.94
N VAL A 72 1.12 13.17 2.03
CA VAL A 72 0.50 12.64 3.25
C VAL A 72 0.06 11.21 3.02
N PHE A 73 0.32 10.33 3.97
CA PHE A 73 -0.24 8.98 3.98
C PHE A 73 -1.21 8.84 5.14
N VAL A 74 -2.48 8.52 4.87
CA VAL A 74 -3.50 8.26 5.90
C VAL A 74 -3.80 6.76 5.98
N TRP A 75 -3.52 6.17 7.14
CA TRP A 75 -3.79 4.77 7.46
C TRP A 75 -5.09 4.61 8.23
N ILE A 76 -5.98 3.77 7.72
CA ILE A 76 -7.22 3.34 8.35
C ILE A 76 -7.02 1.88 8.75
N HIS A 77 -7.12 1.58 10.05
CA HIS A 77 -6.87 0.23 10.56
C HIS A 77 -7.96 -0.78 10.16
N GLY A 78 -7.60 -2.06 10.11
CA GLY A 78 -8.52 -3.19 9.95
C GLY A 78 -9.25 -3.58 11.23
N GLY A 79 -9.52 -4.87 11.42
CA GLY A 79 -10.27 -5.38 12.58
C GLY A 79 -11.76 -5.62 12.34
N GLY A 80 -12.14 -5.95 11.11
CA GLY A 80 -13.51 -6.42 10.80
C GLY A 80 -14.62 -5.41 11.11
N TRP A 81 -14.30 -4.12 11.17
CA TRP A 81 -15.18 -3.03 11.58
C TRP A 81 -15.67 -3.10 13.03
N PHE A 82 -15.22 -4.05 13.86
CA PHE A 82 -15.66 -4.20 15.26
C PHE A 82 -14.52 -4.15 16.29
N THR A 83 -13.26 -4.13 15.84
CA THR A 83 -12.07 -4.00 16.68
C THR A 83 -10.97 -3.24 15.91
N GLY A 84 -9.84 -3.00 16.57
CA GLY A 84 -8.69 -2.26 16.06
C GLY A 84 -8.59 -0.84 16.62
N ASP A 85 -7.43 -0.23 16.43
CA ASP A 85 -7.12 1.12 16.89
C ASP A 85 -6.01 1.74 16.01
N LYS A 86 -5.92 3.08 16.03
CA LYS A 86 -4.87 3.88 15.38
C LYS A 86 -3.47 3.55 15.92
N VAL A 87 -3.36 3.03 17.14
CA VAL A 87 -2.14 2.50 17.75
C VAL A 87 -2.15 0.96 17.69
N SER A 88 -1.03 0.37 17.30
CA SER A 88 -0.80 -1.07 17.40
C SER A 88 0.68 -1.37 17.47
N SER A 89 1.05 -2.60 17.84
CA SER A 89 2.44 -3.06 17.85
C SER A 89 3.13 -2.98 16.48
N THR A 90 2.36 -2.94 15.38
CA THR A 90 2.90 -2.83 14.02
C THR A 90 2.96 -1.40 13.49
N MET A 91 2.33 -0.44 14.21
CA MET A 91 2.23 0.94 13.75
C MET A 91 3.58 1.68 13.68
N PRO A 92 4.50 1.52 14.67
CA PRO A 92 5.81 2.16 14.60
C PRO A 92 6.60 1.79 13.33
N PHE A 93 6.49 0.54 12.87
CA PHE A 93 7.17 0.09 11.65
C PHE A 93 6.59 0.72 10.38
N LYS A 94 5.26 0.84 10.31
CA LYS A 94 4.56 1.51 9.20
C LYS A 94 4.90 2.99 9.16
N ALA A 95 4.79 3.67 10.31
CA ALA A 95 5.13 5.07 10.46
C ALA A 95 6.59 5.33 10.05
N LYS A 96 7.54 4.60 10.62
CA LYS A 96 8.97 4.73 10.28
C LYS A 96 9.24 4.54 8.79
N THR A 97 8.61 3.54 8.18
CA THR A 97 8.77 3.25 6.75
C THR A 97 8.26 4.39 5.87
N LEU A 98 7.08 4.94 6.18
CA LEU A 98 6.44 5.98 5.38
C LEU A 98 7.09 7.35 5.61
N VAL A 99 7.44 7.68 6.85
CA VAL A 99 8.20 8.89 7.21
C VAL A 99 9.56 8.90 6.51
N ASN A 100 10.31 7.79 6.56
CA ASN A 100 11.59 7.67 5.83
C ASN A 100 11.42 7.75 4.30
N ALA A 101 10.22 7.46 3.78
CA ALA A 101 9.90 7.66 2.37
C ALA A 101 9.45 9.10 2.05
N GLY A 102 9.49 10.01 3.02
CA GLY A 102 9.20 11.43 2.88
C GLY A 102 7.75 11.83 3.13
N PHE A 103 6.91 10.93 3.65
CA PHE A 103 5.51 11.22 3.94
C PHE A 103 5.32 11.78 5.36
N ILE A 104 4.32 12.62 5.54
CA ILE A 104 3.65 12.72 6.85
C ILE A 104 2.71 11.53 6.97
N PHE A 105 2.79 10.81 8.08
CA PHE A 105 1.94 9.65 8.29
C PHE A 105 0.85 9.96 9.32
N VAL A 106 -0.40 9.62 9.01
CA VAL A 106 -1.56 9.84 9.86
C VAL A 106 -2.26 8.51 10.09
N SER A 107 -2.49 8.14 11.34
CA SER A 107 -3.26 6.93 11.70
C SER A 107 -4.59 7.35 12.32
N VAL A 108 -5.71 6.81 11.84
CA VAL A 108 -7.05 7.29 12.22
C VAL A 108 -7.92 6.20 12.83
N ASN A 109 -8.66 6.56 13.88
CA ASN A 109 -9.78 5.78 14.40
C ASN A 109 -11.09 6.07 13.65
N TYR A 110 -12.04 5.18 13.83
CA TYR A 110 -13.44 5.33 13.42
C TYR A 110 -14.33 4.55 14.40
N ARG A 111 -15.62 4.91 14.51
CA ARG A 111 -16.54 4.14 15.38
C ARG A 111 -16.66 2.71 14.90
N LEU A 112 -16.76 1.77 15.82
CA LEU A 112 -16.80 0.34 15.57
C LEU A 112 -18.21 -0.23 15.74
N SER A 113 -18.49 -1.29 14.98
CA SER A 113 -19.63 -2.17 15.26
C SER A 113 -19.40 -2.91 16.59
N PRO A 114 -20.45 -3.40 17.27
CA PRO A 114 -20.26 -4.12 18.52
C PRO A 114 -19.40 -5.38 18.38
N GLU A 115 -18.68 -5.74 19.44
CA GLU A 115 -17.86 -6.96 19.47
C GLU A 115 -18.69 -8.20 19.14
N LEU A 116 -18.15 -9.11 18.32
CA LEU A 116 -18.90 -10.26 17.81
C LEU A 116 -19.28 -11.30 18.87
N SER A 117 -18.51 -11.41 19.95
CA SER A 117 -18.79 -12.26 21.12
C SER A 117 -19.80 -11.62 22.08
N GLY A 118 -19.98 -10.30 21.99
CA GLY A 118 -20.78 -9.52 22.93
C GLY A 118 -22.29 -9.57 22.66
N PRO A 119 -23.12 -9.19 23.66
CA PRO A 119 -24.58 -9.27 23.58
C PRO A 119 -25.18 -8.27 22.58
N LEU A 120 -24.43 -7.24 22.19
CA LEU A 120 -24.87 -6.21 21.24
C LEU A 120 -24.60 -6.58 19.78
N ALA A 121 -23.86 -7.66 19.51
CA ALA A 121 -23.62 -8.15 18.16
C ALA A 121 -24.95 -8.41 17.44
N LEU A 122 -25.08 -7.92 16.20
CA LEU A 122 -26.31 -8.05 15.40
C LEU A 122 -27.58 -7.43 16.02
N SER A 123 -27.46 -6.62 17.09
CA SER A 123 -28.60 -5.88 17.63
C SER A 123 -29.16 -4.89 16.61
N LYS A 124 -30.47 -4.58 16.72
CA LYS A 124 -31.22 -3.76 15.75
C LYS A 124 -30.65 -2.35 15.58
N ASN A 125 -30.17 -1.75 16.68
CA ASN A 125 -29.68 -0.37 16.75
C ASN A 125 -28.15 -0.27 16.72
N ARG A 126 -27.44 -1.35 16.39
CA ARG A 126 -25.97 -1.35 16.35
C ARG A 126 -25.43 -0.34 15.36
N LEU A 127 -24.25 0.19 15.68
CA LEU A 127 -23.40 0.88 14.71
C LEU A 127 -22.96 -0.11 13.63
N ARG A 128 -23.08 0.33 12.39
CA ARG A 128 -22.77 -0.42 11.16
C ARG A 128 -22.64 0.56 9.99
N PHE A 129 -22.45 0.06 8.78
CA PHE A 129 -22.52 0.85 7.55
C PHE A 129 -23.73 1.79 7.53
N PRO A 130 -23.56 3.08 7.18
CA PRO A 130 -22.35 3.73 6.65
C PRO A 130 -21.44 4.39 7.70
N THR A 131 -21.67 4.19 9.01
CA THR A 131 -21.02 4.95 10.11
C THR A 131 -19.50 4.99 10.00
N HIS A 132 -18.85 3.83 9.89
CA HIS A 132 -17.38 3.71 9.79
C HIS A 132 -16.79 4.61 8.68
N TYR A 133 -17.47 4.67 7.55
CA TYR A 133 -17.07 5.42 6.36
C TYR A 133 -17.31 6.92 6.54
N LEU A 134 -18.40 7.30 7.21
CA LEU A 134 -18.68 8.70 7.50
C LEU A 134 -17.66 9.30 8.47
N ASP A 135 -17.15 8.50 9.40
CA ASP A 135 -16.11 8.90 10.36
C ASP A 135 -14.74 8.95 9.68
N ALA A 136 -14.34 7.92 8.93
CA ALA A 136 -13.11 7.94 8.16
C ALA A 136 -13.08 9.09 7.12
N ALA A 137 -14.22 9.38 6.47
CA ALA A 137 -14.35 10.56 5.62
C ALA A 137 -14.19 11.87 6.41
N ARG A 138 -14.75 11.95 7.62
CA ARG A 138 -14.56 13.11 8.51
C ARG A 138 -13.09 13.30 8.86
N ALA A 139 -12.38 12.22 9.20
CA ALA A 139 -10.94 12.25 9.47
C ALA A 139 -10.15 12.76 8.25
N LEU A 140 -10.41 12.22 7.05
CA LEU A 140 -9.78 12.73 5.81
C LEU A 140 -10.07 14.23 5.59
N GLY A 141 -11.31 14.66 5.83
CA GLY A 141 -11.71 16.06 5.74
C GLY A 141 -10.94 16.94 6.73
N TRP A 142 -10.73 16.47 7.95
CA TRP A 142 -9.92 17.15 8.95
C TRP A 142 -8.45 17.21 8.51
N VAL A 143 -7.87 16.09 8.05
CA VAL A 143 -6.48 16.04 7.56
C VAL A 143 -6.30 17.03 6.41
N SER A 144 -7.19 17.02 5.41
CA SER A 144 -7.15 17.96 4.29
C SER A 144 -7.14 19.43 4.71
N LYS A 145 -7.85 19.78 5.79
CA LYS A 145 -7.92 21.16 6.30
C LYS A 145 -6.73 21.55 7.17
N ASN A 146 -6.14 20.61 7.90
CA ASN A 146 -5.18 20.91 8.97
C ASN A 146 -3.74 20.50 8.66
N ILE A 147 -3.51 19.56 7.73
CA ILE A 147 -2.18 18.92 7.59
C ILE A 147 -1.07 19.88 7.15
N GLY A 148 -1.43 21.03 6.57
CA GLY A 148 -0.48 22.09 6.24
C GLY A 148 0.30 22.61 7.45
N LYS A 149 -0.31 22.65 8.65
CA LYS A 149 0.37 23.09 9.89
C LYS A 149 1.47 22.12 10.35
N TYR A 150 1.46 20.90 9.80
CA TYR A 150 2.47 19.86 10.02
C TYR A 150 3.48 19.77 8.87
N GLY A 151 3.41 20.68 7.89
CA GLY A 151 4.24 20.64 6.68
C GLY A 151 3.72 19.69 5.60
N GLY A 152 2.43 19.32 5.63
CA GLY A 152 1.83 18.37 4.68
C GLY A 152 1.16 19.02 3.48
N ASP A 153 1.28 18.39 2.32
CA ASP A 153 0.56 18.73 1.09
C ASP A 153 -0.77 17.99 1.05
N LYS A 154 -1.86 18.74 1.28
CA LYS A 154 -3.22 18.21 1.20
C LYS A 154 -3.65 17.77 -0.21
N SER A 155 -2.92 18.17 -1.25
CA SER A 155 -3.23 17.82 -2.64
C SER A 155 -2.60 16.50 -3.06
N GLU A 156 -1.66 15.97 -2.28
CA GLU A 156 -0.84 14.79 -2.58
C GLU A 156 -0.99 13.73 -1.46
N MET A 157 -2.17 13.13 -1.37
CA MET A 157 -2.48 12.11 -0.36
C MET A 157 -2.46 10.69 -0.91
N LEU A 158 -1.86 9.77 -0.17
CA LEU A 158 -2.17 8.35 -0.24
C LEU A 158 -3.05 7.97 0.94
N ILE A 159 -3.92 6.99 0.72
CA ILE A 159 -4.71 6.38 1.79
C ILE A 159 -4.53 4.87 1.75
N GLY A 160 -4.84 4.19 2.84
CA GLY A 160 -4.82 2.75 2.81
C GLY A 160 -5.08 2.14 4.16
N GLY A 161 -5.01 0.82 4.18
CA GLY A 161 -5.25 0.07 5.39
C GLY A 161 -5.17 -1.42 5.15
N ASP A 162 -5.26 -2.15 6.25
CA ASP A 162 -5.42 -3.58 6.25
C ASP A 162 -6.91 -3.97 6.31
N SER A 163 -7.27 -5.11 5.73
CA SER A 163 -8.58 -5.73 5.91
C SER A 163 -9.77 -4.76 5.69
N ALA A 164 -10.57 -4.50 6.73
CA ALA A 164 -11.66 -3.53 6.74
C ALA A 164 -11.22 -2.10 6.37
N GLY A 165 -10.07 -1.64 6.87
CA GLY A 165 -9.58 -0.27 6.65
C GLY A 165 -9.15 0.00 5.21
N GLY A 166 -8.56 -1.00 4.54
CA GLY A 166 -8.29 -0.89 3.10
C GLY A 166 -9.56 -0.92 2.24
N GLN A 167 -10.61 -1.61 2.70
CA GLN A 167 -11.94 -1.56 2.08
C GLN A 167 -12.59 -0.19 2.26
N ILE A 168 -12.53 0.39 3.47
CA ILE A 168 -13.02 1.75 3.75
C ILE A 168 -12.30 2.75 2.86
N SER A 169 -10.97 2.72 2.83
CA SER A 169 -10.12 3.55 1.97
C SER A 169 -10.58 3.49 0.52
N THR A 170 -10.79 2.27 0.01
CA THR A 170 -11.20 2.05 -1.38
C THR A 170 -12.58 2.64 -1.66
N LEU A 171 -13.57 2.45 -0.77
CA LEU A 171 -14.92 3.01 -0.99
C LEU A 171 -14.90 4.54 -0.98
N LEU A 172 -14.13 5.16 -0.08
CA LEU A 172 -14.02 6.62 -0.01
C LEU A 172 -13.40 7.21 -1.27
N ALA A 173 -12.41 6.52 -1.86
CA ALA A 173 -11.75 6.96 -3.08
C ALA A 173 -12.59 6.73 -4.35
N THR A 174 -13.40 5.68 -4.41
CA THR A 174 -14.21 5.36 -5.61
C THR A 174 -15.63 5.94 -5.56
N LYS A 175 -16.07 6.47 -4.41
CA LYS A 175 -17.38 7.11 -4.26
C LYS A 175 -17.23 8.57 -3.85
N PRO A 176 -17.07 9.50 -4.82
CA PRO A 176 -16.71 10.90 -4.56
C PRO A 176 -17.61 11.65 -3.58
N ALA A 177 -18.87 11.26 -3.43
CA ALA A 177 -19.83 11.89 -2.53
C ALA A 177 -19.34 11.96 -1.07
N TYR A 178 -18.63 10.93 -0.58
CA TYR A 178 -18.10 10.93 0.78
C TYR A 178 -17.07 12.04 1.01
N LEU A 179 -16.14 12.20 0.07
CA LEU A 179 -15.09 13.22 0.15
C LEU A 179 -15.66 14.63 -0.15
N LYS A 180 -16.57 14.75 -1.11
CA LYS A 180 -17.24 16.03 -1.43
C LYS A 180 -17.98 16.61 -0.24
N ALA A 181 -18.68 15.78 0.54
CA ALA A 181 -19.35 16.18 1.77
C ALA A 181 -18.40 16.72 2.86
N ARG A 182 -17.08 16.54 2.67
CA ARG A 182 -16.02 17.00 3.56
C ARG A 182 -15.16 18.11 2.95
N GLY A 183 -15.58 18.66 1.81
CA GLY A 183 -14.86 19.70 1.08
C GLY A 183 -13.63 19.18 0.34
N MET A 184 -13.58 17.88 0.04
CA MET A 184 -12.47 17.23 -0.65
C MET A 184 -12.84 16.76 -2.06
N SER A 185 -11.81 16.57 -2.90
CA SER A 185 -11.89 15.91 -4.19
C SER A 185 -11.15 14.57 -4.16
N THR A 186 -11.67 13.57 -4.87
CA THR A 186 -10.94 12.30 -5.08
C THR A 186 -9.60 12.50 -5.80
N ARG A 187 -9.40 13.62 -6.50
CA ARG A 187 -8.11 13.98 -7.11
C ARG A 187 -6.99 14.25 -6.10
N GLN A 188 -7.33 14.55 -4.86
CA GLN A 188 -6.34 14.67 -3.77
C GLN A 188 -5.77 13.31 -3.38
N ILE A 189 -6.50 12.23 -3.67
CA ILE A 189 -6.05 10.86 -3.41
C ILE A 189 -5.31 10.34 -4.64
N LYS A 190 -4.04 9.99 -4.48
CA LYS A 190 -3.14 9.62 -5.58
C LYS A 190 -2.95 8.13 -5.74
N GLY A 191 -3.19 7.37 -4.67
CA GLY A 191 -3.13 5.92 -4.66
C GLY A 191 -3.63 5.33 -3.36
N ILE A 192 -3.91 4.02 -3.39
CA ILE A 192 -4.47 3.28 -2.26
C ILE A 192 -3.59 2.07 -1.94
N PHE A 193 -3.28 1.86 -0.67
CA PHE A 193 -2.71 0.59 -0.19
C PHE A 193 -3.85 -0.31 0.32
N SER A 194 -3.93 -1.52 -0.24
CA SER A 194 -4.88 -2.55 0.15
C SER A 194 -4.11 -3.75 0.70
N LEU A 195 -3.93 -3.82 2.03
CA LEU A 195 -3.31 -4.97 2.69
C LEU A 195 -4.38 -6.00 3.03
N ASP A 196 -4.52 -7.01 2.18
CA ASP A 196 -5.51 -8.10 2.27
C ASP A 196 -6.95 -7.62 2.55
N SER A 197 -7.44 -6.70 1.72
CA SER A 197 -8.68 -5.99 2.02
C SER A 197 -9.97 -6.79 1.83
N VAL A 198 -10.88 -6.46 2.76
CA VAL A 198 -12.28 -6.86 2.93
C VAL A 198 -13.17 -6.55 1.72
N GLY A 199 -14.35 -7.16 1.54
CA GLY A 199 -15.56 -6.47 1.04
C GLY A 199 -15.50 -5.54 -0.20
N PHE A 200 -14.71 -5.79 -1.25
CA PHE A 200 -14.80 -5.01 -2.48
C PHE A 200 -16.11 -5.24 -3.24
N ASP A 201 -16.69 -6.44 -3.09
CA ASP A 201 -18.03 -6.79 -3.51
C ASP A 201 -18.78 -7.45 -2.33
N VAL A 202 -19.43 -6.62 -1.51
CA VAL A 202 -20.19 -7.06 -0.34
C VAL A 202 -21.31 -8.02 -0.76
N ASN A 203 -22.05 -7.74 -1.82
CA ASN A 203 -23.13 -8.63 -2.32
C ASN A 203 -22.63 -10.06 -2.57
N ARG A 204 -21.50 -10.19 -3.27
CA ARG A 204 -20.87 -11.51 -3.54
C ARG A 204 -20.52 -12.24 -2.24
N MET A 205 -20.00 -11.51 -1.26
CA MET A 205 -19.58 -12.06 0.03
C MET A 205 -20.75 -12.39 0.96
N MET A 206 -21.96 -11.89 0.70
CA MET A 206 -23.16 -12.15 1.53
C MET A 206 -24.00 -13.35 1.05
N THR A 207 -23.51 -14.09 0.05
CA THR A 207 -24.24 -15.23 -0.51
C THR A 207 -24.26 -16.45 0.44
N PRO A 208 -25.31 -17.29 0.40
CA PRO A 208 -25.35 -18.53 1.18
C PRO A 208 -24.17 -19.47 0.91
N ALA A 209 -23.63 -19.47 -0.31
CA ALA A 209 -22.44 -20.23 -0.68
C ALA A 209 -21.22 -19.78 0.13
N TYR A 210 -20.98 -18.46 0.22
CA TYR A 210 -19.90 -17.92 1.05
C TYR A 210 -20.14 -18.20 2.54
N ARG A 211 -21.40 -18.18 2.99
CA ARG A 211 -21.76 -18.47 4.38
C ARG A 211 -21.41 -19.85 4.87
N ARG A 212 -21.57 -20.87 4.03
CA ARG A 212 -21.26 -22.26 4.41
C ARG A 212 -19.75 -22.49 4.56
N ILE A 213 -18.92 -21.63 3.95
CA ILE A 213 -17.46 -21.75 4.00
C ILE A 213 -16.90 -21.14 5.30
N ASN A 214 -17.46 -20.03 5.78
CA ASN A 214 -16.93 -19.33 6.95
C ASN A 214 -18.02 -18.58 7.73
N ALA A 215 -18.62 -19.26 8.73
CA ALA A 215 -19.70 -18.71 9.54
C ALA A 215 -19.27 -17.51 10.40
N GLY A 216 -18.04 -17.52 10.94
CA GLY A 216 -17.48 -16.41 11.72
C GLY A 216 -17.32 -15.15 10.86
N PHE A 217 -16.77 -15.30 9.66
CA PHE A 217 -16.67 -14.22 8.68
C PHE A 217 -18.05 -13.66 8.30
N GLN A 218 -19.06 -14.50 8.13
CA GLN A 218 -20.42 -14.00 7.88
C GLN A 218 -20.99 -13.22 9.04
N LYS A 219 -20.81 -13.70 10.27
CA LYS A 219 -21.25 -12.97 11.47
C LYS A 219 -20.63 -11.58 11.48
N MET A 220 -19.33 -11.47 11.19
CA MET A 220 -18.63 -10.20 11.03
C MET A 220 -19.26 -9.32 9.94
N MET A 221 -19.46 -9.86 8.74
CA MET A 221 -20.03 -9.11 7.62
C MET A 221 -21.46 -8.63 7.92
N PHE A 222 -22.31 -9.48 8.50
CA PHE A 222 -23.67 -9.07 8.91
C PHE A 222 -23.64 -8.01 10.00
N ASN A 223 -22.69 -8.09 10.92
CA ASN A 223 -22.52 -7.08 11.95
C ASN A 223 -22.23 -5.71 11.32
N ALA A 224 -21.29 -5.65 10.38
CA ALA A 224 -20.85 -4.42 9.72
C ALA A 224 -21.81 -3.87 8.64
N PHE A 225 -22.55 -4.73 7.93
CA PHE A 225 -23.32 -4.31 6.73
C PHE A 225 -24.81 -4.62 6.78
N GLY A 226 -25.27 -5.38 7.77
CA GLY A 226 -26.65 -5.87 7.83
C GLY A 226 -26.81 -7.32 7.41
N THR A 227 -27.76 -7.98 8.06
CA THR A 227 -28.26 -9.31 7.69
C THR A 227 -29.09 -9.24 6.41
N PRO A 228 -29.38 -10.38 5.74
CA PRO A 228 -30.24 -10.40 4.55
C PRO A 228 -31.63 -9.81 4.79
N ALA A 229 -32.19 -9.98 5.99
CA ALA A 229 -33.48 -9.40 6.35
C ALA A 229 -33.42 -7.87 6.48
N GLU A 230 -32.31 -7.34 6.98
CA GLU A 230 -32.09 -5.90 7.07
C GLU A 230 -31.80 -5.29 5.69
N GLU A 231 -31.03 -5.98 4.83
CA GLU A 231 -30.78 -5.56 3.45
C GLU A 231 -32.08 -5.42 2.64
N LYS A 232 -33.02 -6.36 2.79
CA LYS A 232 -34.34 -6.29 2.15
C LYS A 232 -35.14 -5.05 2.55
N ARG A 233 -34.96 -4.57 3.79
CA ARG A 233 -35.65 -3.38 4.31
C ARG A 233 -34.93 -2.08 3.91
N LYS A 234 -33.59 -2.09 3.96
CA LYS A 234 -32.76 -0.95 3.62
C LYS A 234 -31.47 -1.42 2.94
N PRO A 235 -31.37 -1.29 1.60
CA PRO A 235 -30.26 -1.88 0.85
C PRO A 235 -28.96 -1.09 1.04
N TYR A 236 -27.97 -1.75 1.64
CA TYR A 236 -26.64 -1.21 1.91
C TYR A 236 -25.52 -1.99 1.25
N TRP A 237 -25.68 -3.29 0.99
CA TRP A 237 -24.59 -4.12 0.46
C TRP A 237 -24.05 -3.58 -0.86
N SER A 238 -24.94 -3.18 -1.77
CA SER A 238 -24.57 -2.48 -3.00
C SER A 238 -23.83 -1.16 -2.72
N SER A 239 -24.37 -0.33 -1.82
CA SER A 239 -23.78 0.97 -1.47
C SER A 239 -22.43 0.87 -0.78
N ALA A 240 -22.14 -0.29 -0.18
CA ALA A 240 -20.92 -0.64 0.51
C ALA A 240 -19.90 -1.36 -0.37
N SER A 241 -20.19 -1.64 -1.64
CA SER A 241 -19.30 -2.34 -2.58
C SER A 241 -18.51 -1.37 -3.48
N PRO A 242 -17.20 -1.11 -3.23
CA PRO A 242 -16.39 -0.24 -4.07
C PRO A 242 -16.39 -0.58 -5.55
N ILE A 243 -16.48 -1.87 -5.91
CA ILE A 243 -16.48 -2.33 -7.31
C ILE A 243 -17.62 -1.74 -8.15
N ARG A 244 -18.71 -1.30 -7.49
CA ARG A 244 -19.86 -0.69 -8.17
C ARG A 244 -19.61 0.74 -8.64
N PHE A 245 -18.67 1.43 -8.00
CA PHE A 245 -18.36 2.82 -8.27
C PHE A 245 -17.04 3.00 -9.02
N ALA A 246 -16.14 2.01 -8.90
CA ALA A 246 -14.80 2.08 -9.48
C ALA A 246 -14.80 2.29 -11.00
N ASP A 247 -14.04 3.28 -11.46
CA ASP A 247 -13.72 3.53 -12.87
C ASP A 247 -12.27 3.99 -13.08
N ARG A 248 -11.90 4.33 -14.33
CA ARG A 248 -10.52 4.68 -14.69
C ARG A 248 -10.05 6.04 -14.16
N SER A 249 -10.99 6.92 -13.77
CA SER A 249 -10.70 8.24 -13.21
C SER A 249 -10.31 8.18 -11.72
N ASP A 250 -10.69 7.11 -11.03
CA ASP A 250 -10.35 6.90 -9.63
C ASP A 250 -8.84 6.71 -9.40
N PRO A 251 -8.35 6.77 -8.16
CA PRO A 251 -6.95 6.48 -7.84
C PRO A 251 -6.61 4.98 -8.05
N PRO A 252 -5.37 4.64 -8.45
CA PRO A 252 -4.92 3.25 -8.55
C PRO A 252 -4.77 2.61 -7.16
N ILE A 253 -4.80 1.28 -7.11
CA ILE A 253 -4.69 0.49 -5.87
C ILE A 253 -3.53 -0.49 -5.98
N TYR A 254 -2.70 -0.58 -4.94
CA TYR A 254 -1.74 -1.67 -4.77
C TYR A 254 -2.29 -2.74 -3.83
N PHE A 255 -2.36 -3.98 -4.30
CA PHE A 255 -2.92 -5.10 -3.55
C PHE A 255 -1.84 -6.00 -2.95
N VAL A 256 -1.83 -6.17 -1.64
CA VAL A 256 -1.13 -7.28 -0.99
C VAL A 256 -2.16 -8.36 -0.71
N VAL A 257 -1.96 -9.56 -1.27
CA VAL A 257 -2.98 -10.63 -1.21
C VAL A 257 -2.35 -11.94 -0.78
N PRO A 258 -2.83 -12.58 0.30
CA PRO A 258 -2.33 -13.87 0.72
C PRO A 258 -2.64 -14.95 -0.32
N THR A 259 -1.74 -15.91 -0.47
CA THR A 259 -1.91 -16.97 -1.48
C THR A 259 -3.08 -17.89 -1.17
N THR A 260 -3.47 -17.98 0.11
CA THR A 260 -4.57 -18.77 0.66
C THR A 260 -5.94 -18.13 0.45
N SER A 261 -6.02 -16.92 -0.11
CA SER A 261 -7.27 -16.16 -0.28
C SER A 261 -7.65 -15.97 -1.77
N PRO A 262 -8.14 -17.02 -2.45
CA PRO A 262 -8.49 -16.94 -3.87
C PRO A 262 -9.59 -15.91 -4.17
N ASP A 263 -10.53 -15.71 -3.25
CA ASP A 263 -11.58 -14.71 -3.41
C ASP A 263 -11.06 -13.27 -3.42
N ARG A 264 -10.04 -12.97 -2.59
CA ARG A 264 -9.38 -11.66 -2.56
C ARG A 264 -8.68 -11.38 -3.89
N TRP A 265 -8.07 -12.42 -4.47
CA TRP A 265 -7.43 -12.33 -5.77
C TRP A 265 -8.44 -12.04 -6.90
N VAL A 266 -9.62 -12.68 -6.86
CA VAL A 266 -10.71 -12.40 -7.81
C VAL A 266 -11.13 -10.93 -7.72
N ASP A 267 -11.29 -10.39 -6.52
CA ASP A 267 -11.67 -8.99 -6.36
C ASP A 267 -10.57 -8.02 -6.80
N ALA A 268 -9.30 -8.30 -6.49
CA ALA A 268 -8.16 -7.51 -6.96
C ALA A 268 -8.09 -7.47 -8.51
N LYS A 269 -8.40 -8.58 -9.18
CA LYS A 269 -8.48 -8.67 -10.64
C LYS A 269 -9.63 -7.81 -11.19
N LYS A 270 -10.82 -7.91 -10.61
CA LYS A 270 -11.99 -7.12 -11.03
C LYS A 270 -11.77 -5.63 -10.81
N MET A 271 -11.26 -5.24 -9.64
CA MET A 271 -10.92 -3.85 -9.31
C MET A 271 -9.85 -3.31 -10.28
N SER A 272 -8.78 -4.07 -10.51
CA SER A 272 -7.72 -3.64 -11.45
C SER A 272 -8.26 -3.38 -12.86
N ALA A 273 -9.18 -4.22 -13.34
CA ALA A 273 -9.82 -4.03 -14.63
C ALA A 273 -10.68 -2.74 -14.69
N LYS A 274 -11.49 -2.48 -13.66
CA LYS A 274 -12.29 -1.25 -13.54
C LYS A 274 -11.43 0.02 -13.52
N LEU A 275 -10.35 -0.01 -12.75
CA LEU A 275 -9.41 1.10 -12.57
C LEU A 275 -8.44 1.30 -13.75
N GLY A 276 -8.49 0.44 -14.77
CA GLY A 276 -7.60 0.51 -15.92
C GLY A 276 -6.12 0.27 -15.60
N GLN A 277 -5.84 -0.51 -14.55
CA GLN A 277 -4.47 -0.85 -14.12
C GLN A 277 -4.15 -2.33 -14.36
N ARG A 278 -2.88 -2.64 -14.60
CA ARG A 278 -2.41 -4.02 -14.76
C ARG A 278 -2.13 -4.65 -13.41
N LEU A 279 -2.95 -5.61 -12.99
CA LEU A 279 -2.80 -6.33 -11.71
C LEU A 279 -1.36 -6.84 -11.46
N GLY A 280 -0.69 -7.36 -12.48
CA GLY A 280 0.69 -7.87 -12.35
C GLY A 280 1.76 -6.83 -12.00
N LEU A 281 1.44 -5.52 -12.08
CA LEU A 281 2.33 -4.43 -11.66
C LEU A 281 1.97 -3.84 -10.29
N VAL A 282 0.75 -4.10 -9.83
CA VAL A 282 0.14 -3.49 -8.64
C VAL A 282 -0.39 -4.54 -7.67
N SER A 283 0.26 -5.71 -7.64
CA SER A 283 -0.03 -6.73 -6.65
C SER A 283 1.23 -7.42 -6.17
N HIS A 284 1.18 -7.87 -4.92
CA HIS A 284 2.18 -8.73 -4.31
C HIS A 284 1.47 -9.86 -3.60
N ARG A 285 1.80 -11.11 -3.95
CA ARG A 285 1.21 -12.30 -3.31
C ARG A 285 2.15 -12.83 -2.25
N VAL A 286 1.60 -13.11 -1.06
CA VAL A 286 2.37 -13.54 0.11
C VAL A 286 1.89 -14.89 0.62
N ARG A 287 2.82 -15.77 1.01
CA ARG A 287 2.50 -17.14 1.49
C ARG A 287 2.22 -17.12 2.99
N THR A 288 1.13 -16.49 3.37
CA THR A 288 0.67 -16.42 4.77
C THR A 288 -0.86 -16.35 4.81
N GLU A 289 -1.43 -16.36 6.00
CA GLU A 289 -2.86 -16.13 6.26
C GLU A 289 -3.15 -14.65 6.54
N HIS A 290 -4.42 -14.31 6.75
CA HIS A 290 -4.87 -12.93 6.93
C HIS A 290 -4.09 -12.19 8.03
N ALA A 291 -3.98 -12.80 9.21
CA ALA A 291 -3.29 -12.21 10.36
C ALA A 291 -1.80 -11.94 10.07
N GLY A 292 -1.17 -12.80 9.26
CA GLY A 292 0.22 -12.66 8.87
C GLY A 292 0.50 -11.56 7.84
N VAL A 293 -0.52 -11.00 7.16
CA VAL A 293 -0.32 -9.88 6.22
C VAL A 293 -0.19 -8.54 6.93
N VAL A 294 -1.00 -8.32 7.97
CA VAL A 294 -1.09 -7.05 8.73
C VAL A 294 0.28 -6.52 9.18
N PRO A 295 1.19 -7.35 9.77
CA PRO A 295 2.47 -6.83 10.24
C PRO A 295 3.45 -6.51 9.11
N LEU A 296 3.29 -7.01 7.89
CA LEU A 296 4.36 -7.04 6.88
C LEU A 296 4.90 -5.65 6.50
N LEU A 297 4.06 -4.63 6.33
CA LEU A 297 4.55 -3.30 5.92
C LEU A 297 5.54 -2.73 6.95
N GLY A 298 6.80 -2.61 6.52
CA GLY A 298 7.89 -2.07 7.33
C GLY A 298 8.49 -3.04 8.35
N ASN A 299 8.06 -4.31 8.38
CA ASN A 299 8.47 -5.24 9.42
C ASN A 299 9.98 -5.56 9.36
N PRO A 300 10.78 -5.21 10.39
CA PRO A 300 12.21 -5.51 10.40
C PRO A 300 12.50 -7.00 10.57
N ALA A 301 11.59 -7.78 11.17
CA ALA A 301 11.73 -9.23 11.32
C ALA A 301 11.46 -9.99 10.00
N GLY A 302 11.04 -9.29 8.95
CA GLY A 302 10.73 -9.85 7.63
C GLY A 302 9.36 -9.40 7.14
N ASP A 303 9.34 -8.81 5.94
CA ASP A 303 8.13 -8.26 5.32
C ASP A 303 7.63 -9.06 4.11
N MET A 304 8.23 -10.23 3.85
CA MET A 304 7.97 -11.05 2.65
C MET A 304 8.09 -10.28 1.33
N GLY A 305 8.91 -9.21 1.29
CA GLY A 305 9.10 -8.34 0.13
C GLY A 305 7.93 -7.39 -0.13
N VAL A 306 7.05 -7.14 0.84
CA VAL A 306 5.87 -6.26 0.69
C VAL A 306 6.23 -4.78 0.62
N THR A 307 7.22 -4.32 1.40
CA THR A 307 7.46 -2.88 1.58
C THR A 307 8.01 -2.22 0.33
N ARG A 308 9.03 -2.83 -0.29
CA ARG A 308 9.68 -2.29 -1.49
C ARG A 308 8.71 -2.01 -2.64
N PRO A 309 7.82 -2.93 -3.06
CA PRO A 309 6.90 -2.66 -4.15
C PRO A 309 5.81 -1.65 -3.79
N LEU A 310 5.29 -1.67 -2.54
CA LEU A 310 4.37 -0.64 -2.06
C LEU A 310 4.99 0.76 -2.14
N MET A 311 6.26 0.90 -1.73
CA MET A 311 6.93 2.19 -1.76
C MET A 311 7.27 2.67 -3.18
N ARG A 312 7.57 1.73 -4.09
CA ARG A 312 7.69 2.05 -5.51
C ARG A 312 6.36 2.53 -6.10
N PHE A 313 5.25 1.88 -5.75
CA PHE A 313 3.92 2.32 -6.14
C PHE A 313 3.59 3.70 -5.58
N ALA A 314 3.85 3.94 -4.29
CA ALA A 314 3.61 5.24 -3.66
C ALA A 314 4.36 6.38 -4.34
N ARG A 315 5.66 6.20 -4.63
CA ARG A 315 6.44 7.19 -5.36
C ARG A 315 5.88 7.48 -6.74
N ALA A 316 5.46 6.45 -7.48
CA ALA A 316 4.86 6.63 -8.81
C ALA A 316 3.45 7.23 -8.76
N ALA A 317 2.71 7.02 -7.67
CA ALA A 317 1.39 7.59 -7.46
C ALA A 317 1.46 9.10 -7.22
N ILE A 318 2.38 9.56 -6.36
CA ILE A 318 2.65 10.99 -6.11
C ILE A 318 3.33 11.63 -7.33
N ASN A 319 4.45 11.07 -7.78
CA ASN A 319 5.24 11.60 -8.90
C ASN A 319 5.02 10.77 -10.15
N ARG A 320 3.94 11.07 -10.89
CA ARG A 320 3.64 10.40 -12.16
C ARG A 320 4.59 10.88 -13.25
N ILE A 321 5.57 10.05 -13.56
CA ILE A 321 6.49 10.27 -14.68
C ILE A 321 6.01 9.44 -15.87
N GLY A 322 5.62 10.13 -16.93
CA GLY A 322 5.24 9.51 -18.20
C GLY A 322 6.46 8.95 -18.93
N SER A 323 6.39 7.71 -19.37
CA SER A 323 7.39 7.10 -20.25
C SER A 323 6.94 7.22 -21.70
N VAL A 324 7.84 7.56 -22.61
CA VAL A 324 7.55 7.59 -24.05
C VAL A 324 8.27 6.41 -24.73
N PRO A 325 7.57 5.57 -25.52
CA PRO A 325 8.20 4.50 -26.28
C PRO A 325 9.24 5.03 -27.29
N VAL A 326 10.39 4.36 -27.35
CA VAL A 326 11.43 4.60 -28.34
C VAL A 326 11.59 3.33 -29.19
N ILE A 327 11.30 3.44 -30.49
CA ILE A 327 11.24 2.32 -31.43
C ILE A 327 12.30 2.52 -32.51
N ARG A 328 13.28 1.61 -32.58
CA ARG A 328 14.37 1.61 -33.58
C ARG A 328 14.39 0.32 -34.39
N GLY A 329 14.86 0.41 -35.63
CA GLY A 329 14.94 -0.71 -36.59
C GLY A 329 14.07 -0.48 -37.83
N ASP A 330 14.22 -1.36 -38.80
CA ASP A 330 13.57 -1.23 -40.10
C ASP A 330 12.07 -1.53 -40.01
N ARG A 331 11.28 -0.58 -40.51
CA ARG A 331 9.82 -0.70 -40.56
C ARG A 331 9.31 -1.22 -41.89
N ILE A 332 10.19 -1.28 -42.90
CA ILE A 332 9.91 -1.83 -44.22
C ILE A 332 10.91 -2.97 -44.42
N VAL A 333 10.40 -4.19 -44.59
CA VAL A 333 11.24 -5.38 -44.78
C VAL A 333 10.74 -6.19 -45.98
N PRO A 334 11.63 -6.81 -46.76
CA PRO A 334 11.21 -7.72 -47.83
C PRO A 334 10.68 -9.03 -47.26
N ALA A 335 9.73 -9.64 -47.96
CA ALA A 335 9.36 -11.03 -47.73
C ALA A 335 10.49 -11.96 -48.19
N THR A 336 10.68 -13.06 -47.46
CA THR A 336 11.70 -14.07 -47.77
C THR A 336 11.07 -15.46 -47.82
N GLY A 337 11.52 -16.27 -48.77
CA GLY A 337 11.13 -17.67 -48.90
C GLY A 337 9.71 -17.89 -49.47
N PRO A 338 9.32 -19.16 -49.67
CA PRO A 338 8.08 -19.53 -50.37
C PRO A 338 6.80 -19.10 -49.63
N ALA A 339 6.88 -18.90 -48.31
CA ALA A 339 5.74 -18.47 -47.49
C ALA A 339 5.42 -16.97 -47.59
N ARG A 340 6.19 -16.17 -48.35
CA ARG A 340 6.02 -14.72 -48.52
C ARG A 340 5.85 -13.98 -47.17
N ARG A 341 6.73 -14.26 -46.21
CA ARG A 341 6.75 -13.59 -44.90
C ARG A 341 8.02 -12.78 -44.70
N GLY A 342 7.87 -11.59 -44.11
CA GLY A 342 8.97 -10.72 -43.71
C GLY A 342 9.25 -10.86 -42.21
N THR A 343 10.53 -10.77 -41.83
CA THR A 343 10.94 -10.73 -40.42
C THR A 343 11.27 -9.30 -40.03
N VAL A 344 10.38 -8.67 -39.27
CA VAL A 344 10.61 -7.33 -38.70
C VAL A 344 11.37 -7.47 -37.38
N ARG A 345 12.49 -6.78 -37.23
CA ARG A 345 13.28 -6.73 -35.99
C ARG A 345 13.30 -5.31 -35.47
N LEU A 346 12.77 -5.07 -34.28
CA LEU A 346 12.75 -3.74 -33.66
C LEU A 346 13.35 -3.79 -32.26
N GLN A 347 14.13 -2.77 -31.93
CA GLN A 347 14.53 -2.46 -30.58
C GLN A 347 13.52 -1.48 -29.98
N ILE A 348 12.81 -1.93 -28.95
CA ILE A 348 11.77 -1.13 -28.27
C ILE A 348 12.22 -0.88 -26.84
N SER A 349 12.29 0.39 -26.47
CA SER A 349 12.62 0.87 -25.13
C SER A 349 11.68 2.02 -24.76
N ALA A 350 11.91 2.67 -23.60
CA ALA A 350 11.16 3.85 -23.21
C ALA A 350 12.04 4.86 -22.47
N LYS A 351 11.73 6.15 -22.63
CA LYS A 351 12.41 7.25 -21.93
C LYS A 351 11.39 8.17 -21.24
N PRO A 352 11.52 8.40 -19.91
CA PRO A 352 12.30 7.61 -18.94
C PRO A 352 11.88 6.13 -18.93
N ALA A 353 12.69 5.28 -18.31
CA ALA A 353 12.47 3.83 -18.30
C ALA A 353 11.07 3.46 -17.77
N ALA A 354 10.32 2.70 -18.58
CA ALA A 354 8.99 2.23 -18.20
C ALA A 354 9.08 0.98 -17.30
N ARG A 355 8.05 0.76 -16.47
CA ARG A 355 7.94 -0.45 -15.66
C ARG A 355 7.62 -1.69 -16.49
N LEU A 356 6.89 -1.48 -17.58
CA LEU A 356 6.49 -2.50 -18.55
C LEU A 356 6.27 -1.84 -19.91
N ILE A 357 6.67 -2.52 -20.97
CA ILE A 357 6.35 -2.14 -22.35
C ILE A 357 5.59 -3.30 -22.99
N MET A 358 4.46 -2.99 -23.60
CA MET A 358 3.64 -3.97 -24.30
C MET A 358 3.42 -3.59 -25.73
N CYS A 359 3.36 -4.61 -26.57
CA CYS A 359 3.16 -4.49 -27.99
C CYS A 359 1.89 -5.21 -28.41
N ARG A 360 1.17 -4.61 -29.36
CA ARG A 360 0.05 -5.24 -30.05
C ARG A 360 0.25 -5.04 -31.54
N ILE A 361 0.30 -6.13 -32.29
CA ILE A 361 0.29 -6.09 -33.75
C ILE A 361 -1.15 -6.31 -34.24
N ASP A 362 -1.62 -5.41 -35.10
CA ASP A 362 -2.97 -5.41 -35.65
C ASP A 362 -4.05 -5.61 -34.56
N ASN A 363 -4.90 -6.62 -34.72
CA ASN A 363 -5.98 -6.95 -33.79
C ASN A 363 -5.60 -8.06 -32.79
N GLN A 364 -4.31 -8.42 -32.69
CA GLN A 364 -3.87 -9.46 -31.76
C GLN A 364 -3.96 -8.99 -30.31
N LYS A 365 -3.88 -9.95 -29.37
CA LYS A 365 -3.82 -9.63 -27.94
C LYS A 365 -2.50 -8.92 -27.62
N PRO A 366 -2.50 -7.88 -26.76
CA PRO A 366 -1.25 -7.26 -26.31
C PRO A 366 -0.35 -8.25 -25.57
N THR A 367 0.93 -8.28 -25.93
CA THR A 367 1.98 -9.13 -25.32
C THR A 367 3.16 -8.28 -24.85
N LEU A 368 4.10 -8.90 -24.12
CA LEU A 368 5.43 -8.31 -23.95
C LEU A 368 6.05 -8.11 -25.34
N CYS A 369 6.67 -6.96 -25.58
CA CYS A 369 7.28 -6.67 -26.88
C CYS A 369 8.35 -7.71 -27.25
N PRO A 370 8.13 -8.56 -28.28
CA PRO A 370 9.16 -9.48 -28.73
C PRO A 370 10.28 -8.71 -29.45
N ARG A 371 11.43 -9.36 -29.63
CA ARG A 371 12.55 -8.81 -30.41
C ARG A 371 12.27 -8.81 -31.92
N SER A 372 11.37 -9.66 -32.39
CA SER A 372 11.01 -9.77 -33.79
C SER A 372 9.57 -10.26 -34.02
N TRP A 373 9.03 -9.95 -35.20
CA TRP A 373 7.74 -10.44 -35.70
C TRP A 373 7.93 -11.06 -37.07
N LYS A 374 7.30 -12.21 -37.30
CA LYS A 374 7.13 -12.78 -38.65
C LYS A 374 5.75 -12.36 -39.15
N LEU A 375 5.71 -11.57 -40.19
CA LEU A 375 4.50 -10.95 -40.72
C LEU A 375 4.31 -11.33 -42.19
N GLU A 376 3.07 -11.38 -42.63
CA GLU A 376 2.71 -11.63 -44.04
C GLU A 376 2.95 -10.36 -44.87
N THR A 377 3.02 -10.49 -46.20
CA THR A 377 3.11 -9.32 -47.08
C THR A 377 1.93 -8.38 -46.87
N GLY A 378 2.20 -7.09 -46.65
CA GLY A 378 1.15 -6.12 -46.39
C GLY A 378 1.56 -5.03 -45.40
N LEU A 379 0.57 -4.25 -44.97
CA LEU A 379 0.70 -3.20 -43.97
C LEU A 379 0.15 -3.71 -42.63
N HIS A 380 0.94 -3.57 -41.57
CA HIS A 380 0.59 -3.96 -40.21
C HIS A 380 0.71 -2.76 -39.26
N LYS A 381 -0.16 -2.71 -38.25
CA LYS A 381 -0.16 -1.66 -37.22
C LYS A 381 0.43 -2.21 -35.93
N LEU A 382 1.62 -1.72 -35.55
CA LEU A 382 2.23 -2.01 -34.25
C LEU A 382 1.88 -0.90 -33.27
N GLN A 383 1.13 -1.24 -32.23
CA GLN A 383 0.90 -0.38 -31.08
C GLN A 383 1.86 -0.73 -29.96
N VAL A 384 2.52 0.28 -29.39
CA VAL A 384 3.45 0.13 -28.27
C VAL A 384 2.96 0.99 -27.11
N ALA A 385 2.63 0.35 -25.99
CA ALA A 385 2.15 1.00 -24.78
C ALA A 385 3.17 0.82 -23.64
N THR A 386 3.42 1.89 -22.91
CA THR A 386 4.28 1.92 -21.72
C THR A 386 3.43 2.03 -20.47
N PHE A 387 3.87 1.40 -19.39
CA PHE A 387 3.19 1.42 -18.10
C PHE A 387 4.15 1.83 -16.98
N ASP A 388 3.64 2.55 -15.99
CA ASP A 388 4.37 2.93 -14.79
C ASP A 388 4.15 1.93 -13.64
N SER A 389 4.65 2.27 -12.44
CA SER A 389 4.48 1.43 -11.25
C SER A 389 3.10 1.52 -10.60
N THR A 390 2.20 2.38 -11.09
CA THR A 390 0.76 2.36 -10.76
C THR A 390 -0.01 1.37 -11.64
N GLY A 391 0.69 0.70 -12.56
CA GLY A 391 0.11 -0.27 -13.49
C GLY A 391 -0.75 0.39 -14.57
N ARG A 392 -0.78 1.72 -14.67
CA ARG A 392 -1.51 2.46 -15.69
C ARG A 392 -0.65 2.70 -16.92
N ALA A 393 -1.31 2.79 -18.06
CA ALA A 393 -0.63 3.19 -19.29
C ALA A 393 -0.26 4.67 -19.18
N THR A 394 0.98 5.01 -19.51
CA THR A 394 1.47 6.38 -19.52
C THR A 394 1.38 6.96 -20.93
N THR A 395 1.96 6.26 -21.91
CA THR A 395 1.91 6.64 -23.33
C THR A 395 1.69 5.41 -24.20
N ALA A 396 0.90 5.57 -25.26
CA ALA A 396 0.78 4.59 -26.34
C ALA A 396 1.08 5.24 -27.70
N VAL A 397 1.93 4.61 -28.50
CA VAL A 397 2.24 5.04 -29.87
C VAL A 397 1.86 3.96 -30.87
N THR A 398 1.46 4.36 -32.07
CA THR A 398 1.20 3.43 -33.18
C THR A 398 2.20 3.69 -34.29
N VAL A 399 2.84 2.64 -34.80
CA VAL A 399 3.72 2.70 -35.97
C VAL A 399 3.25 1.69 -37.01
N ASN A 400 3.39 2.05 -38.27
CA ASN A 400 3.11 1.15 -39.38
C ASN A 400 4.37 0.34 -39.72
N LEU A 401 4.18 -0.96 -39.96
CA LEU A 401 5.19 -1.89 -40.46
C LEU A 401 4.73 -2.37 -41.84
N ARG A 402 5.63 -2.45 -42.81
CA ARG A 402 5.34 -2.92 -44.17
C ARG A 402 6.23 -4.10 -44.51
N VAL A 403 5.61 -5.20 -44.94
CA VAL A 403 6.32 -6.30 -45.58
C VAL A 403 6.09 -6.20 -47.07
N THR A 404 7.16 -5.92 -47.83
CA THR A 404 7.10 -5.86 -49.30
C THR A 404 7.16 -7.26 -49.90
N ARG A 405 6.63 -7.40 -51.11
CA ARG A 405 6.71 -8.67 -51.86
C ARG A 405 8.15 -8.99 -52.22
#